data_AF-A0A938NMA5-F1
#
_entry.id   AF-A0A938NMA5-F1
#
_cell.length_a   1.000
_cell.length_b   1.000
_cell.length_c   1.000
_cell.angle_alpha   90.00
_cell.angle_beta   90.00
_cell.angle_gamma   90.00
#
_symmetry.space_group_name_H-M   'P 1'
#
loop_
_entity.id
_entity.type
_entity.pdbx_description
1 polymer ?
#
loop_
_entity_poly.entity_id
_entity_poly.type
_entity_poly.pdbx_seq_one_letter_code
_entity_poly.pdbx_strand_id
1 'polypeptide(L)'
;MKTLSKKESLNLGLSYADTLFIPISQKPGPPCWQLHSCPSKECVCHGKSHCNCWEESGFVFRGVKLSFWQDKLKKCLDCPSFLPIGAFKLEGKKLSGVLSFLEEHYRIISVAYLRNMAFDYMRRKLDYYMTHDTFIKDVLNRRGLIEALRAAYESKSGSLCICMTSVDHFSELTSDYQELNKLYGELGNLFLSTSGTKIIARYGMEDFTIVLPDTKLKTAFEFCESLRKEVADHTFCRDKKITISVGIAGIEDAKDPESLIKKACIALNSAKLISNIVISDSFKKNGDSLVDNQKDYLAF
;
A
#
# COMPACT_ATOMS: atom_id res chain seq x y z
N MET A 1 -12.93 -36.24 13.28
CA MET A 1 -13.38 -34.85 13.45
C MET A 1 -14.71 -34.69 12.73
N LYS A 2 -15.82 -34.45 13.44
CA LYS A 2 -17.07 -34.01 12.80
C LYS A 2 -17.03 -32.48 12.75
N THR A 3 -16.97 -31.91 11.56
CA THR A 3 -17.20 -30.48 11.32
C THR A 3 -18.70 -30.27 11.46
N LEU A 4 -19.14 -29.62 12.53
CA LEU A 4 -20.55 -29.30 12.74
C LEU A 4 -20.83 -27.92 12.17
N SER A 5 -21.89 -27.80 11.37
CA SER A 5 -22.41 -26.51 10.94
C SER A 5 -22.95 -25.71 12.13
N LYS A 6 -23.03 -24.38 11.97
CA LYS A 6 -23.55 -23.44 12.98
C LYS A 6 -24.91 -23.84 13.56
N LYS A 7 -25.79 -24.45 12.74
CA LYS A 7 -27.10 -24.97 13.17
C LYS A 7 -26.98 -26.26 13.98
N GLU A 8 -26.04 -27.13 13.65
CA GLU A 8 -25.85 -28.40 14.37
C GLU A 8 -25.26 -28.17 15.76
N SER A 9 -24.37 -27.18 15.96
CA SER A 9 -23.86 -26.82 17.29
C SER A 9 -24.93 -26.29 18.26
N LEU A 10 -25.94 -25.59 17.76
CA LEU A 10 -27.04 -25.02 18.56
C LEU A 10 -28.03 -26.09 19.05
N ASN A 11 -28.21 -27.18 18.29
CA ASN A 11 -29.16 -28.27 18.60
C ASN A 11 -28.60 -29.40 19.47
N LEU A 12 -27.30 -29.37 19.80
CA LEU A 12 -26.61 -30.48 20.50
C LEU A 12 -26.64 -30.42 22.03
N GLY A 13 -27.37 -29.49 22.64
CA GLY A 13 -27.48 -29.39 24.10
C GLY A 13 -26.13 -29.14 24.81
N LEU A 14 -25.15 -28.59 24.09
CA LEU A 14 -23.81 -28.34 24.61
C LEU A 14 -23.84 -27.23 25.67
N SER A 15 -23.35 -27.55 26.88
CA SER A 15 -23.09 -26.55 27.91
C SER A 15 -21.93 -25.65 27.45
N TYR A 16 -22.14 -24.34 27.52
CA TYR A 16 -21.10 -23.33 27.23
C TYR A 16 -19.90 -23.44 28.18
N ALA A 17 -20.03 -24.10 29.32
CA ALA A 17 -18.94 -24.29 30.27
C ALA A 17 -17.84 -25.21 29.74
N ASP A 18 -18.19 -26.15 28.85
CA ASP A 18 -17.30 -27.26 28.43
C ASP A 18 -17.06 -27.27 26.92
N THR A 19 -17.29 -26.15 26.22
CA THR A 19 -17.19 -26.08 24.76
C THR A 19 -16.30 -24.92 24.33
N LEU A 20 -15.18 -25.24 23.68
CA LEU A 20 -14.29 -24.25 23.07
C LEU A 20 -14.72 -23.98 21.63
N PHE A 21 -15.03 -22.73 21.33
CA PHE A 21 -15.26 -22.27 19.97
C PHE A 21 -13.99 -21.62 19.44
N ILE A 22 -13.51 -22.08 18.29
CA ILE A 22 -12.34 -21.49 17.64
C ILE A 22 -12.85 -20.55 16.55
N PRO A 23 -12.81 -19.22 16.78
CA PRO A 23 -13.09 -18.28 15.71
C PRO A 23 -11.97 -18.35 14.68
N ILE A 24 -12.33 -18.32 13.40
CA ILE A 24 -11.37 -17.98 12.36
C ILE A 24 -11.55 -16.51 12.08
N SER A 25 -10.49 -15.73 12.34
CA SER A 25 -10.39 -14.35 11.89
C SER A 25 -10.28 -14.38 10.37
N GLN A 26 -11.42 -14.35 9.68
CA GLN A 26 -11.46 -13.93 8.30
C GLN A 26 -11.67 -12.42 8.31
N LYS A 27 -10.81 -11.66 7.62
CA LYS A 27 -11.21 -10.33 7.13
C LYS A 27 -10.81 -10.12 5.67
N PRO A 28 -11.78 -10.34 4.76
CA PRO A 28 -11.96 -9.50 3.59
C PRO A 28 -13.35 -8.82 3.63
N GLY A 29 -13.72 -8.18 4.75
CA GLY A 29 -15.02 -7.51 4.93
C GLY A 29 -14.95 -6.26 5.84
N PRO A 30 -15.99 -5.41 5.86
CA PRO A 30 -16.01 -4.15 6.61
C PRO A 30 -15.86 -4.39 8.13
N PRO A 31 -15.26 -3.44 8.89
CA PRO A 31 -15.08 -3.58 10.33
C PRO A 31 -16.40 -3.76 11.08
N CYS A 32 -16.38 -4.47 12.22
CA CYS A 32 -17.57 -4.84 12.99
C CYS A 32 -18.53 -3.67 13.29
N TRP A 33 -18.01 -2.49 13.59
CA TRP A 33 -18.83 -1.31 13.89
C TRP A 33 -19.54 -0.75 12.65
N GLN A 34 -18.93 -0.87 11.47
CA GLN A 34 -19.53 -0.49 10.19
C GLN A 34 -20.52 -1.56 9.71
N LEU A 35 -20.18 -2.84 9.82
CA LEU A 35 -21.06 -3.96 9.44
C LEU A 35 -22.38 -3.96 10.24
N HIS A 36 -22.33 -3.52 11.50
CA HIS A 36 -23.48 -3.56 12.40
C HIS A 36 -24.04 -2.18 12.77
N SER A 37 -23.59 -1.12 12.10
CA SER A 37 -24.00 0.27 12.38
C SER A 37 -24.02 0.57 13.88
N CYS A 38 -22.95 0.22 14.58
CA CYS A 38 -22.94 0.18 16.04
C CYS A 38 -23.02 1.61 16.61
N PRO A 39 -24.03 1.94 17.44
CA PRO A 39 -24.25 3.30 17.91
C PRO A 39 -23.35 3.70 19.09
N SER A 40 -22.75 2.72 19.78
CA SER A 40 -21.95 2.96 20.96
C SER A 40 -20.53 3.42 20.58
N LYS A 41 -20.28 4.73 20.72
CA LYS A 41 -18.94 5.32 20.61
C LYS A 41 -17.98 4.86 21.71
N GLU A 42 -18.52 4.34 22.82
CA GLU A 42 -17.75 3.78 23.95
C GLU A 42 -17.24 2.35 23.68
N CYS A 43 -17.70 1.73 22.59
CA CYS A 43 -17.20 0.42 22.18
C CYS A 43 -15.73 0.54 21.75
N VAL A 44 -14.86 -0.29 22.34
CA VAL A 44 -13.42 -0.36 22.04
C VAL A 44 -13.11 -0.58 20.55
N CYS A 45 -14.05 -1.19 19.81
CA CYS A 45 -13.94 -1.43 18.38
C CYS A 45 -14.59 -0.37 17.48
N HIS A 46 -15.28 0.64 18.03
CA HIS A 46 -15.91 1.68 17.24
C HIS A 46 -14.84 2.55 16.53
N GLY A 47 -15.00 2.78 15.23
CA GLY A 47 -14.05 3.56 14.42
C GLY A 47 -12.76 2.83 14.01
N LYS A 48 -12.51 1.60 14.50
CA LYS A 48 -11.29 0.84 14.17
C LYS A 48 -11.49 -0.07 12.95
N SER A 49 -10.51 -0.16 12.07
CA SER A 49 -10.53 -1.00 10.86
C SER A 49 -10.33 -2.50 11.15
N HIS A 50 -9.59 -2.83 12.21
CA HIS A 50 -9.15 -4.21 12.50
C HIS A 50 -9.61 -4.71 13.88
N CYS A 51 -10.78 -4.28 14.35
CA CYS A 51 -11.29 -4.69 15.66
C CYS A 51 -12.66 -5.37 15.53
N ASN A 52 -12.83 -6.50 16.22
CA ASN A 52 -14.13 -7.12 16.48
C ASN A 52 -14.32 -7.31 17.98
N CYS A 53 -15.53 -7.05 18.50
CA CYS A 53 -15.77 -7.12 19.95
C CYS A 53 -15.59 -8.51 20.57
N TRP A 54 -15.60 -9.57 19.75
CA TRP A 54 -15.29 -10.94 20.17
C TRP A 54 -13.78 -11.21 20.32
N GLU A 55 -12.91 -10.36 19.76
CA GLU A 55 -11.45 -10.42 19.93
C GLU A 55 -11.02 -9.76 21.24
N GLU A 56 -11.80 -8.77 21.71
CA GLU A 56 -11.55 -8.09 22.98
C GLU A 56 -11.78 -9.02 24.17
N SER A 57 -10.82 -9.06 25.09
CA SER A 57 -10.97 -9.82 26.33
C SER A 57 -12.05 -9.22 27.26
N GLY A 58 -12.60 -10.02 28.17
CA GLY A 58 -13.65 -9.58 29.10
C GLY A 58 -15.08 -9.64 28.53
N PHE A 59 -16.00 -8.93 29.17
CA PHE A 59 -17.45 -9.18 29.03
C PHE A 59 -18.19 -8.22 28.09
N VAL A 60 -17.50 -7.49 27.22
CA VAL A 60 -18.13 -6.46 26.37
C VAL A 60 -18.55 -7.04 25.02
N PHE A 61 -19.79 -6.78 24.59
CA PHE A 61 -20.32 -7.08 23.27
C PHE A 61 -20.98 -5.83 22.67
N ARG A 62 -20.46 -5.33 21.54
CA ARG A 62 -20.95 -4.12 20.85
C ARG A 62 -21.11 -2.89 21.78
N GLY A 63 -20.15 -2.68 22.67
CA GLY A 63 -20.14 -1.56 23.63
C GLY A 63 -20.98 -1.76 24.88
N VAL A 64 -21.69 -2.90 25.01
CA VAL A 64 -22.46 -3.24 26.22
C VAL A 64 -21.66 -4.21 27.07
N LYS A 65 -21.43 -3.86 28.35
CA LYS A 65 -20.81 -4.76 29.33
C LYS A 65 -21.84 -5.79 29.81
N LEU A 66 -21.49 -7.06 29.68
CA LEU A 66 -22.29 -8.19 30.14
C LEU A 66 -21.80 -8.67 31.51
N SER A 67 -22.66 -9.40 32.22
CA SER A 67 -22.35 -9.91 33.56
C SER A 67 -21.49 -11.17 33.52
N PHE A 68 -21.65 -11.99 32.48
CA PHE A 68 -20.97 -13.28 32.36
C PHE A 68 -20.37 -13.48 30.97
N TRP A 69 -19.27 -14.24 30.90
CA TRP A 69 -18.58 -14.50 29.63
C TRP A 69 -19.42 -15.40 28.72
N GLN A 70 -20.22 -16.31 29.29
CA GLN A 70 -21.11 -17.19 28.54
C GLN A 70 -22.16 -16.38 27.76
N ASP A 71 -22.63 -15.27 28.32
CA ASP A 71 -23.59 -14.38 27.64
C ASP A 71 -22.95 -13.67 26.45
N LYS A 72 -21.67 -13.29 26.58
CA LYS A 72 -20.89 -12.76 25.47
C LYS A 72 -20.74 -13.82 24.38
N LEU A 73 -20.34 -15.04 24.76
CA LEU A 73 -20.13 -16.13 23.81
C LEU A 73 -21.42 -16.47 23.02
N LYS A 74 -22.57 -16.58 23.70
CA LYS A 74 -23.88 -16.77 23.06
C LYS A 74 -24.14 -15.70 21.99
N LYS A 75 -24.01 -14.43 22.37
CA LYS A 75 -24.22 -13.30 21.46
C LYS A 75 -23.19 -13.27 20.31
N CYS A 76 -21.95 -13.67 20.58
CA CYS A 76 -20.92 -13.81 19.55
C CYS A 76 -21.26 -14.92 18.56
N LEU A 77 -21.76 -16.08 19.01
CA LEU A 77 -22.16 -17.16 18.13
C LEU A 77 -23.29 -16.77 17.17
N ASP A 78 -24.22 -15.94 17.62
CA ASP A 78 -25.28 -15.40 16.76
C ASP A 78 -24.78 -14.27 15.83
N CYS A 79 -23.57 -13.76 16.04
CA CYS A 79 -23.05 -12.61 15.32
C CYS A 79 -22.57 -12.99 13.90
N PRO A 80 -22.97 -12.25 12.84
CA PRO A 80 -22.50 -12.49 11.48
C PRO A 80 -20.99 -12.27 11.29
N SER A 81 -20.39 -11.38 12.09
CA SER A 81 -18.94 -11.15 12.08
C SER A 81 -18.13 -12.20 12.86
N PHE A 82 -18.80 -13.19 13.45
CA PHE A 82 -18.17 -14.31 14.14
C PHE A 82 -18.42 -15.58 13.34
N LEU A 83 -17.37 -16.06 12.67
CA LEU A 83 -17.40 -17.26 11.82
C LEU A 83 -16.57 -18.36 12.50
N PRO A 84 -17.19 -19.17 13.39
CA PRO A 84 -16.51 -20.32 13.97
C PRO A 84 -16.43 -21.41 12.91
N ILE A 85 -15.23 -21.93 12.67
CA ILE A 85 -15.04 -23.05 11.72
C ILE A 85 -15.11 -24.40 12.43
N GLY A 86 -15.19 -24.39 13.76
CA GLY A 86 -15.47 -25.58 14.55
C GLY A 86 -15.84 -25.24 15.99
N ALA A 87 -16.56 -26.17 16.61
CA ALA A 87 -16.83 -26.23 18.04
C ALA A 87 -16.22 -27.53 18.58
N PHE A 88 -15.45 -27.43 19.65
CA PHE A 88 -14.84 -28.58 20.31
C PHE A 88 -15.47 -28.75 21.68
N LYS A 89 -16.11 -29.89 21.90
CA LYS A 89 -16.58 -30.29 23.22
C LYS A 89 -15.38 -30.82 24.01
N LEU A 90 -15.06 -30.17 25.12
CA LEU A 90 -14.03 -30.59 26.06
C LEU A 90 -14.67 -31.63 26.99
N GLU A 91 -14.52 -32.91 26.67
CA GLU A 91 -14.98 -33.98 27.55
C GLU A 91 -13.94 -34.20 28.64
N GLY A 92 -14.21 -33.67 29.83
CA GLY A 92 -13.26 -33.67 30.93
C GLY A 92 -12.98 -35.07 31.49
N LYS A 93 -11.73 -35.50 31.46
CA LYS A 93 -11.10 -35.84 32.74
C LYS A 93 -10.62 -34.52 33.35
N LYS A 94 -10.84 -34.34 34.66
CA LYS A 94 -10.46 -33.12 35.42
C LYS A 94 -9.16 -32.53 34.86
N LEU A 95 -9.21 -31.29 34.39
CA LEU A 95 -8.05 -30.48 34.01
C LEU A 95 -7.12 -30.40 35.23
N SER A 96 -6.19 -31.34 35.34
CA SER A 96 -5.23 -31.38 36.43
C SER A 96 -4.11 -30.34 36.26
N GLY A 97 -4.04 -29.68 35.10
CA GLY A 97 -3.23 -28.48 34.90
C GLY A 97 -3.33 -27.90 33.48
N VAL A 98 -2.90 -26.65 33.32
CA VAL A 98 -2.83 -25.93 32.03
C VAL A 98 -1.92 -26.67 31.02
N LEU A 99 -0.91 -27.40 31.49
CA LEU A 99 0.04 -28.14 30.66
C LEU A 99 -0.59 -29.30 29.91
N SER A 100 -1.47 -30.09 30.53
CA SER A 100 -2.13 -31.22 29.85
C SER A 100 -3.10 -30.76 28.76
N PHE A 101 -3.75 -29.61 28.97
CA PHE A 101 -4.58 -28.95 27.95
C PHE A 101 -3.75 -28.52 26.75
N LEU A 102 -2.61 -27.87 26.99
CA LEU A 102 -1.69 -27.45 25.95
C LEU A 102 -1.14 -28.65 25.19
N GLU A 103 -0.72 -29.73 25.86
CA GLU A 103 -0.21 -30.93 25.18
C GLU A 103 -1.23 -31.59 24.24
N GLU A 104 -2.50 -31.71 24.66
CA GLU A 104 -3.56 -32.29 23.82
C GLU A 104 -3.94 -31.38 22.63
N HIS A 105 -3.92 -30.06 22.83
CA HIS A 105 -4.46 -29.09 21.86
C HIS A 105 -3.39 -28.32 21.08
N TYR A 106 -2.10 -28.50 21.43
CA TYR A 106 -0.96 -27.86 20.77
C TYR A 106 -0.97 -28.09 19.26
N ARG A 107 -1.37 -29.28 18.81
CA ARG A 107 -1.46 -29.61 17.38
C ARG A 107 -2.47 -28.71 16.65
N ILE A 108 -3.63 -28.46 17.25
CA ILE A 108 -4.69 -27.64 16.64
C ILE A 108 -4.29 -26.16 16.66
N ILE A 109 -3.75 -25.68 17.79
CA ILE A 109 -3.24 -24.32 17.93
C ILE A 109 -2.12 -24.06 16.92
N SER A 110 -1.20 -25.02 16.75
CA SER A 110 -0.11 -24.94 15.79
C SER A 110 -0.61 -24.87 14.35
N VAL A 111 -1.59 -25.71 13.97
CA VAL A 111 -2.19 -25.66 12.63
C VAL A 111 -2.91 -24.33 12.38
N ALA A 112 -3.65 -23.80 13.36
CA ALA A 112 -4.31 -22.49 13.24
C ALA A 112 -3.29 -21.34 13.12
N TYR A 113 -2.19 -21.40 13.87
CA TYR A 113 -1.10 -20.43 13.81
C TYR A 113 -0.40 -20.45 12.44
N LEU A 114 0.00 -21.64 11.96
CA LEU A 114 0.62 -21.82 10.64
C LEU A 114 -0.28 -21.32 9.53
N ARG A 115 -1.59 -21.60 9.62
CA ARG A 115 -2.58 -21.09 8.68
C ARG A 115 -2.62 -19.56 8.68
N ASN A 116 -2.69 -18.92 9.85
CA ASN A 116 -2.71 -17.45 9.94
C ASN A 116 -1.43 -16.84 9.37
N MET A 117 -0.26 -17.41 9.67
CA MET A 117 1.02 -16.96 9.11
C MET A 117 1.04 -17.10 7.57
N ALA A 118 0.52 -18.20 7.04
CA ALA A 118 0.40 -18.40 5.60
C ALA A 118 -0.56 -17.38 4.95
N PHE A 119 -1.71 -17.10 5.58
CA PHE A 119 -2.63 -16.07 5.10
C PHE A 119 -2.03 -14.67 5.14
N ASP A 120 -1.33 -14.31 6.22
CA ASP A 120 -0.67 -13.01 6.34
C ASP A 120 0.44 -12.86 5.29
N TYR A 121 1.21 -13.92 5.03
CA TYR A 121 2.20 -13.94 3.96
C TYR A 121 1.56 -13.74 2.58
N MET A 122 0.51 -14.51 2.27
CA MET A 122 -0.20 -14.41 1.00
C MET A 122 -0.85 -13.03 0.81
N ARG A 123 -1.41 -12.46 1.88
CA ARG A 123 -1.99 -11.12 1.88
C ARG A 123 -0.93 -10.06 1.59
N ARG A 124 0.22 -10.09 2.27
CA ARG A 124 1.34 -9.15 2.00
C ARG A 124 1.84 -9.28 0.57
N LYS A 125 1.93 -10.50 0.04
CA LYS A 125 2.35 -10.75 -1.33
C LYS A 125 1.32 -10.21 -2.34
N LEU A 126 0.03 -10.36 -2.05
CA LEU A 126 -1.03 -9.79 -2.86
C LEU A 126 -1.00 -8.26 -2.83
N ASP A 127 -0.89 -7.65 -1.64
CA ASP A 127 -0.80 -6.20 -1.47
C ASP A 127 0.40 -5.63 -2.23
N TYR A 128 1.55 -6.32 -2.20
CA TYR A 128 2.73 -5.98 -3.00
C TYR A 128 2.40 -5.97 -4.51
N TYR A 129 1.84 -7.05 -5.07
CA TYR A 129 1.50 -7.10 -6.50
C TYR A 129 0.40 -6.11 -6.91
N MET A 130 -0.48 -5.71 -5.99
CA MET A 130 -1.50 -4.70 -6.25
C MET A 130 -0.94 -3.28 -6.32
N THR A 131 0.22 -3.04 -5.71
CA THR A 131 0.82 -1.69 -5.57
C THR A 131 2.15 -1.52 -6.31
N HIS A 132 2.78 -2.60 -6.74
CA HIS A 132 4.07 -2.61 -7.43
C HIS A 132 3.92 -2.98 -8.90
N ASP A 133 4.90 -2.56 -9.70
CA ASP A 133 5.04 -2.97 -11.09
C ASP A 133 5.36 -4.47 -11.17
N THR A 134 4.77 -5.14 -12.15
CA THR A 134 4.92 -6.60 -12.33
C THR A 134 6.31 -6.98 -12.83
N PHE A 135 6.98 -6.09 -13.55
CA PHE A 135 8.25 -6.36 -14.26
C PHE A 135 9.46 -5.75 -13.56
N ILE A 136 9.27 -4.65 -12.82
CA ILE A 136 10.35 -3.94 -12.15
C ILE A 136 10.15 -4.03 -10.63
N LYS A 137 11.02 -4.79 -9.98
CA LYS A 137 10.96 -5.02 -8.53
C LYS A 137 11.14 -3.70 -7.77
N ASP A 138 10.41 -3.53 -6.67
CA ASP A 138 10.48 -2.39 -5.76
C ASP A 138 10.11 -1.03 -6.41
N VAL A 139 9.59 -1.04 -7.64
CA VAL A 139 8.94 0.11 -8.29
C VAL A 139 7.43 -0.02 -8.12
N LEU A 140 6.78 1.07 -7.74
CA LEU A 140 5.33 1.15 -7.58
C LEU A 140 4.62 1.16 -8.93
N ASN A 141 3.39 0.68 -8.98
CA ASN A 141 2.49 0.96 -10.09
C ASN A 141 1.69 2.25 -9.82
N ARG A 142 0.83 2.66 -10.76
CA ARG A 142 0.00 3.85 -10.61
C ARG A 142 -0.83 3.88 -9.32
N ARG A 143 -1.33 2.74 -8.85
CA ARG A 143 -2.09 2.66 -7.58
C ARG A 143 -1.16 2.90 -6.39
N GLY A 144 -0.02 2.21 -6.35
CA GLY A 144 0.98 2.39 -5.30
C GLY A 144 1.49 3.84 -5.22
N LEU A 145 1.67 4.50 -6.37
CA LEU A 145 2.02 5.92 -6.43
C LEU A 145 0.98 6.80 -5.72
N ILE A 146 -0.31 6.62 -6.04
CA ILE A 146 -1.37 7.45 -5.49
C ILE A 146 -1.44 7.27 -3.96
N GLU A 147 -1.33 6.03 -3.48
CA GLU A 147 -1.31 5.73 -2.05
C GLU A 147 -0.10 6.36 -1.35
N ALA A 148 1.11 6.23 -1.92
CA ALA A 148 2.32 6.81 -1.37
C ALA A 148 2.33 8.34 -1.41
N LEU A 149 1.84 8.95 -2.50
CA LEU A 149 1.74 10.40 -2.64
C LEU A 149 0.75 10.99 -1.65
N ARG A 150 -0.41 10.34 -1.42
CA ARG A 150 -1.37 10.76 -0.41
C ARG A 150 -0.75 10.75 0.98
N ALA A 151 -0.06 9.67 1.35
CA ALA A 151 0.64 9.58 2.63
C ALA A 151 1.71 10.69 2.78
N ALA A 152 2.49 10.94 1.73
CA ALA A 152 3.50 12.00 1.73
C ALA A 152 2.86 13.40 1.87
N TYR A 153 1.77 13.66 1.15
CA TYR A 153 1.02 14.91 1.22
C TYR A 153 0.42 15.15 2.61
N GLU A 154 -0.15 14.11 3.23
CA GLU A 154 -0.76 14.17 4.56
C GLU A 154 0.26 14.32 5.71
N SER A 155 1.52 13.94 5.49
CA SER A 155 2.58 14.06 6.49
C SER A 155 2.91 15.51 6.89
N LYS A 156 2.45 16.50 6.11
CA LYS A 156 2.57 17.96 6.37
C LYS A 156 3.98 18.44 6.74
N SER A 157 5.01 17.77 6.23
CA SER A 157 6.41 18.16 6.45
C SER A 157 6.81 19.50 5.82
N GLY A 158 5.93 20.10 5.01
CA GLY A 158 6.05 21.47 4.50
C GLY A 158 6.77 21.59 3.16
N SER A 159 7.35 20.52 2.63
CA SER A 159 7.87 20.48 1.27
C SER A 159 7.72 19.08 0.67
N LEU A 160 7.27 19.01 -0.58
CA LEU A 160 7.04 17.77 -1.32
C LEU A 160 7.11 18.13 -2.79
N CYS A 161 7.89 17.38 -3.56
CA CYS A 161 7.95 17.51 -5.01
C CYS A 161 7.59 16.18 -5.67
N ILE A 162 6.97 16.27 -6.85
CA ILE A 162 6.75 15.14 -7.74
C ILE A 162 7.48 15.42 -9.06
N CYS A 163 8.20 14.42 -9.55
CA CYS A 163 8.97 14.48 -10.79
C CYS A 163 8.43 13.41 -11.73
N MET A 164 7.76 13.80 -12.80
CA MET A 164 7.32 12.89 -13.85
C MET A 164 8.36 12.89 -14.97
N THR A 165 8.73 11.72 -15.42
CA THR A 165 9.78 11.48 -16.42
C THR A 165 9.20 10.67 -17.56
N SER A 166 9.70 10.87 -18.77
CA SER A 166 9.42 10.03 -19.92
C SER A 166 10.68 9.85 -20.73
N VAL A 167 10.84 8.65 -21.30
CA VAL A 167 11.88 8.41 -22.30
C VAL A 167 11.54 9.19 -23.58
N ASP A 168 12.51 9.91 -24.12
CA ASP A 168 12.35 10.65 -25.36
C ASP A 168 12.34 9.68 -26.56
N HIS A 169 11.59 10.01 -27.61
CA HIS A 169 11.50 9.20 -28.83
C HIS A 169 11.13 7.73 -28.57
N PHE A 170 10.28 7.45 -27.58
CA PHE A 170 9.89 6.08 -27.18
C PHE A 170 9.41 5.21 -28.35
N SER A 171 8.63 5.79 -29.27
CA SER A 171 8.12 5.09 -30.46
C SER A 171 9.22 4.59 -31.41
N GLU A 172 10.43 5.14 -31.32
CA GLU A 172 11.57 4.81 -32.19
C GLU A 172 12.49 3.74 -31.57
N LEU A 173 12.31 3.38 -30.29
CA LEU A 173 13.26 2.53 -29.57
C LEU A 173 13.31 1.08 -30.08
N THR A 174 12.17 0.40 -30.14
CA THR A 174 11.99 -0.97 -30.65
C THR A 174 10.52 -1.36 -30.56
N SER A 175 10.08 -2.24 -31.46
CA SER A 175 8.77 -2.90 -31.38
C SER A 175 8.77 -4.19 -30.56
N ASP A 176 9.95 -4.68 -30.13
CA ASP A 176 10.07 -5.87 -29.29
C ASP A 176 9.78 -5.55 -27.81
N TYR A 177 8.67 -6.10 -27.31
CA TYR A 177 8.23 -5.95 -25.92
C TYR A 177 9.23 -6.51 -24.90
N GLN A 178 9.95 -7.59 -25.22
CA GLN A 178 10.96 -8.14 -24.30
C GLN A 178 12.16 -7.22 -24.15
N GLU A 179 12.58 -6.58 -25.24
CA GLU A 179 13.63 -5.56 -25.21
C GLU A 179 13.18 -4.32 -24.44
N LEU A 180 11.96 -3.83 -24.67
CA LEU A 180 11.40 -2.71 -23.90
C LEU A 180 11.37 -3.04 -22.41
N ASN A 181 10.93 -4.24 -22.02
CA ASN A 181 10.91 -4.62 -20.60
C ASN A 181 12.31 -4.65 -19.97
N LYS A 182 13.34 -5.08 -20.71
CA LYS A 182 14.73 -5.04 -20.23
C LYS A 182 15.21 -3.61 -20.06
N LEU A 183 15.01 -2.76 -21.08
CA LEU A 183 15.38 -1.35 -21.05
C LEU A 183 14.73 -0.62 -19.88
N TYR A 184 13.42 -0.81 -19.68
CA TYR A 184 12.67 -0.17 -18.60
C TYR A 184 13.01 -0.77 -17.24
N GLY A 185 13.35 -2.05 -17.16
CA GLY A 185 13.88 -2.67 -15.95
C GLY A 185 15.21 -2.04 -15.52
N GLU A 186 16.14 -1.85 -16.47
CA GLU A 186 17.41 -1.15 -16.24
C GLU A 186 17.18 0.31 -15.83
N LEU A 187 16.30 1.03 -16.52
CA LEU A 187 15.96 2.42 -16.19
C LEU A 187 15.34 2.56 -14.79
N GLY A 188 14.41 1.68 -14.44
CA GLY A 188 13.80 1.66 -13.10
C GLY A 188 14.83 1.36 -12.00
N ASN A 189 15.76 0.44 -12.24
CA ASN A 189 16.86 0.15 -11.30
C ASN A 189 17.81 1.34 -11.15
N LEU A 190 18.11 2.04 -12.25
CA LEU A 190 18.90 3.28 -12.21
C LEU A 190 18.21 4.32 -11.33
N PHE A 191 16.92 4.56 -11.52
CA PHE A 191 16.15 5.50 -10.72
C PHE A 191 16.13 5.14 -9.23
N LEU A 192 15.98 3.85 -8.90
CA LEU A 192 16.05 3.35 -7.53
C LEU A 192 17.43 3.62 -6.89
N SER A 193 18.51 3.43 -7.65
CA SER A 193 19.87 3.64 -7.15
C SER A 193 20.22 5.12 -6.96
N THR A 194 19.77 5.99 -7.86
CA THR A 194 20.13 7.42 -7.85
C THR A 194 19.27 8.23 -6.88
N SER A 195 17.98 7.92 -6.77
CA SER A 195 17.02 8.83 -6.12
C SER A 195 17.10 8.88 -4.60
N GLY A 196 17.66 7.86 -3.94
CA GLY A 196 17.69 7.75 -2.48
C GLY A 196 16.32 7.65 -1.80
N THR A 197 15.22 7.80 -2.56
CA THR A 197 13.83 7.60 -2.12
C THR A 197 13.34 6.23 -2.56
N LYS A 198 12.33 5.71 -1.86
CA LYS A 198 11.65 4.46 -2.23
C LYS A 198 10.35 4.69 -3.00
N ILE A 199 9.98 5.95 -3.26
CA ILE A 199 8.70 6.28 -3.90
C ILE A 199 8.93 6.57 -5.37
N ILE A 200 9.22 5.51 -6.12
CA ILE A 200 9.34 5.53 -7.58
C ILE A 200 8.23 4.67 -8.14
N ALA A 201 7.55 5.16 -9.16
CA ALA A 201 6.45 4.45 -9.78
C ALA A 201 6.54 4.45 -11.30
N ARG A 202 6.14 3.36 -11.93
CA ARG A 202 5.80 3.34 -13.35
C ARG A 202 4.36 3.82 -13.50
N TYR A 203 4.19 5.05 -14.00
CA TYR A 203 2.88 5.70 -14.11
C TYR A 203 2.15 5.30 -15.39
N GLY A 204 2.90 5.18 -16.49
CA GLY A 204 2.41 4.80 -17.81
C GLY A 204 3.31 3.77 -18.47
N MET A 205 3.13 3.56 -19.78
CA MET A 205 4.01 2.65 -20.53
C MET A 205 5.45 3.18 -20.59
N GLU A 206 5.58 4.49 -20.81
CA GLU A 206 6.87 5.18 -20.98
C GLU A 206 7.25 6.09 -19.81
N ASP A 207 6.30 6.35 -18.89
CA ASP A 207 6.46 7.36 -17.86
C ASP A 207 6.79 6.75 -16.49
N PHE A 208 7.82 7.28 -15.83
CA PHE A 208 8.05 7.06 -14.40
C PHE A 208 7.80 8.33 -13.60
N THR A 209 7.39 8.15 -12.35
CA THR A 209 7.18 9.22 -11.40
C THR A 209 8.02 8.98 -10.15
N ILE A 210 8.76 10.00 -9.73
CA ILE A 210 9.53 10.01 -8.49
C ILE A 210 8.86 10.99 -7.55
N VAL A 211 8.57 10.55 -6.32
CA VAL A 211 8.08 11.43 -5.25
C VAL A 211 9.23 11.70 -4.29
N LEU A 212 9.46 12.99 -4.05
CA LEU A 212 10.52 13.51 -3.19
C LEU A 212 9.87 14.22 -1.99
N PRO A 213 9.57 13.48 -0.89
CA PRO A 213 9.18 14.09 0.38
C PRO A 213 10.29 15.02 0.90
N ASP A 214 9.91 16.01 1.69
CA ASP A 214 10.81 16.92 2.39
C ASP A 214 11.79 17.66 1.47
N THR A 215 11.39 17.81 0.20
CA THR A 215 12.25 18.34 -0.86
C THR A 215 11.61 19.59 -1.47
N LYS A 216 12.37 20.69 -1.48
CA LYS A 216 11.98 21.94 -2.15
C LYS A 216 12.23 21.84 -3.65
N LEU A 217 11.48 22.64 -4.42
CA LEU A 217 11.52 22.60 -5.88
C LEU A 217 12.93 22.77 -6.47
N LYS A 218 13.74 23.68 -5.92
CA LYS A 218 15.12 23.89 -6.37
C LYS A 218 15.97 22.62 -6.24
N THR A 219 15.90 21.96 -5.09
CA THR A 219 16.64 20.71 -4.83
C THR A 219 16.13 19.57 -5.71
N ALA A 220 14.81 19.50 -5.92
CA ALA A 220 14.23 18.53 -6.86
C ALA A 220 14.71 18.77 -8.31
N PHE A 221 14.86 20.03 -8.72
CA PHE A 221 15.38 20.40 -10.04
C PHE A 221 16.84 19.97 -10.22
N GLU A 222 17.70 20.29 -9.25
CA GLU A 222 19.11 19.87 -9.25
C GLU A 222 19.24 18.34 -9.31
N PHE A 223 18.44 17.63 -8.52
CA PHE A 223 18.34 16.17 -8.57
C PHE A 223 17.94 15.66 -9.96
N CYS A 224 16.89 16.22 -10.56
CA CYS A 224 16.41 15.79 -11.88
C CYS A 224 17.40 16.08 -13.01
N GLU A 225 18.13 17.21 -12.95
CA GLU A 225 19.20 17.49 -13.93
C GLU A 225 20.35 16.50 -13.80
N SER A 226 20.74 16.13 -12.57
CA SER A 226 21.73 15.07 -12.35
C SER A 226 21.24 13.74 -12.91
N LEU A 227 20.00 13.35 -12.60
CA LEU A 227 19.39 12.11 -13.08
C LEU A 227 19.31 12.06 -14.61
N ARG A 228 18.90 13.16 -15.24
CA ARG A 228 18.81 13.28 -16.70
C ARG A 228 20.16 13.05 -17.37
N LYS A 229 21.22 13.67 -16.85
CA LYS A 229 22.59 13.46 -17.34
C LYS A 229 23.04 12.02 -17.15
N GLU A 230 22.78 11.45 -15.98
CA GLU A 230 23.13 10.05 -15.69
C GLU A 230 22.44 9.08 -16.68
N VAL A 231 21.17 9.30 -17.01
CA VAL A 231 20.46 8.51 -18.03
C VAL A 231 21.09 8.68 -19.41
N ALA A 232 21.40 9.92 -19.81
CA ALA A 232 22.04 10.18 -21.11
C ALA A 232 23.43 9.53 -21.23
N ASP A 233 24.18 9.50 -20.14
CA ASP A 233 25.52 8.91 -20.07
C ASP A 233 25.49 7.39 -19.89
N HIS A 234 24.39 6.81 -19.39
CA HIS A 234 24.23 5.38 -19.19
C HIS A 234 24.16 4.63 -20.54
N THR A 235 24.81 3.46 -20.62
CA THR A 235 24.73 2.58 -21.79
C THR A 235 23.77 1.45 -21.44
N PHE A 236 22.56 1.48 -22.01
CA PHE A 236 21.54 0.49 -21.75
C PHE A 236 21.74 -0.77 -22.60
N CYS A 237 20.95 -1.80 -22.34
CA CYS A 237 20.99 -3.07 -23.08
C CYS A 237 21.10 -2.88 -24.61
N ARG A 238 21.97 -3.68 -25.23
CA ARG A 238 22.34 -3.59 -26.66
C ARG A 238 22.93 -2.23 -27.07
N ASP A 239 23.72 -1.64 -26.17
CA ASP A 239 24.45 -0.40 -26.40
C ASP A 239 23.55 0.80 -26.77
N LYS A 240 22.29 0.77 -26.33
CA LYS A 240 21.34 1.86 -26.58
C LYS A 240 21.65 3.07 -25.70
N LYS A 241 21.57 4.24 -26.30
CA LYS A 241 21.55 5.54 -25.61
C LYS A 241 20.14 6.10 -25.67
N ILE A 242 19.63 6.52 -24.52
CA ILE A 242 18.32 7.16 -24.40
C ILE A 242 18.47 8.45 -23.61
N THR A 243 17.54 9.37 -23.82
CA THR A 243 17.39 10.57 -23.00
C THR A 243 16.00 10.60 -22.38
N ILE A 244 15.84 11.41 -21.34
CA ILE A 244 14.56 11.59 -20.68
C ILE A 244 14.20 13.07 -20.61
N SER A 245 12.90 13.34 -20.76
CA SER A 245 12.29 14.62 -20.41
C SER A 245 11.68 14.53 -19.02
N VAL A 246 11.79 15.59 -18.22
CA VAL A 246 11.32 15.63 -16.83
C VAL A 246 10.46 16.85 -16.55
N GLY A 247 9.27 16.62 -15.99
CA GLY A 247 8.37 17.64 -15.46
C GLY A 247 8.30 17.59 -13.93
N ILE A 248 8.57 18.70 -13.26
CA ILE A 248 8.59 18.81 -11.80
C ILE A 248 7.44 19.70 -11.33
N ALA A 249 6.76 19.29 -10.27
CA ALA A 249 5.85 20.18 -9.54
C ALA A 249 6.08 20.11 -8.04
N GLY A 250 5.96 21.27 -7.39
CA GLY A 250 6.03 21.41 -5.95
C GLY A 250 4.63 21.40 -5.33
N ILE A 251 4.54 21.00 -4.06
CA ILE A 251 3.30 21.06 -3.27
C ILE A 251 2.76 22.50 -3.11
N GLU A 252 3.61 23.50 -3.32
CA GLU A 252 3.20 24.91 -3.30
C GLU A 252 2.09 25.15 -4.34
N ASP A 253 0.99 25.77 -3.91
CA ASP A 253 -0.25 25.94 -4.68
C ASP A 253 -0.95 24.64 -5.16
N ALA A 254 -0.57 23.46 -4.65
CA ALA A 254 -1.33 22.22 -4.89
C ALA A 254 -2.45 22.10 -3.85
N LYS A 255 -3.68 21.86 -4.29
CA LYS A 255 -4.86 21.75 -3.42
C LYS A 255 -5.02 20.34 -2.84
N ASP A 256 -4.60 19.36 -3.63
CA ASP A 256 -4.72 17.93 -3.39
C ASP A 256 -3.64 17.17 -4.19
N PRO A 257 -3.38 15.89 -3.87
CA PRO A 257 -2.41 15.06 -4.59
C PRO A 257 -2.63 14.98 -6.10
N GLU A 258 -3.89 14.92 -6.54
CA GLU A 258 -4.27 14.87 -7.95
C GLU A 258 -3.88 16.16 -8.70
N SER A 259 -4.02 17.32 -8.08
CA SER A 259 -3.60 18.62 -8.62
C SER A 259 -2.08 18.71 -8.77
N LEU A 260 -1.32 18.11 -7.85
CA LEU A 260 0.13 18.05 -7.89
C LEU A 260 0.62 17.20 -9.08
N ILE A 261 0.01 16.01 -9.29
CA ILE A 261 0.27 15.18 -10.47
C ILE A 261 -0.04 15.95 -11.76
N LYS A 262 -1.18 16.65 -11.80
CA LYS A 262 -1.58 17.42 -12.98
C LYS A 262 -0.57 18.50 -13.35
N LYS A 263 -0.02 19.22 -12.37
CA LYS A 263 1.03 20.23 -12.60
C LYS A 263 2.30 19.62 -13.19
N ALA A 264 2.79 18.51 -12.62
CA ALA A 264 3.98 17.85 -13.14
C ALA A 264 3.76 17.26 -14.54
N CYS A 265 2.56 16.75 -14.83
CA CYS A 265 2.18 16.31 -16.16
C CYS A 265 2.21 17.45 -17.19
N ILE A 266 1.72 18.65 -16.82
CA ILE A 266 1.81 19.84 -17.68
C ILE A 266 3.28 20.20 -17.96
N ALA A 267 4.12 20.22 -16.92
CA ALA A 267 5.55 20.49 -17.07
C ALA A 267 6.25 19.43 -17.96
N LEU A 268 5.91 18.15 -17.78
CA LEU A 268 6.47 17.06 -18.58
C LEU A 268 6.06 17.17 -20.05
N ASN A 269 4.80 17.52 -20.33
CA ASN A 269 4.34 17.73 -21.70
C ASN A 269 5.10 18.86 -22.39
N SER A 270 5.43 19.94 -21.67
CA SER A 270 6.29 20.99 -22.20
C SER A 270 7.72 20.50 -22.44
N ALA A 271 8.26 19.64 -21.56
CA ALA A 271 9.60 19.09 -21.70
C ALA A 271 9.72 18.15 -22.93
N LYS A 272 8.69 17.31 -23.15
CA LYS A 272 8.61 16.39 -24.31
C LYS A 272 8.69 17.11 -25.67
N LEU A 273 8.36 18.41 -25.75
CA LEU A 273 8.47 19.18 -27.00
C LEU A 273 9.93 19.51 -27.37
N ILE A 274 10.82 19.56 -26.39
CA ILE A 274 12.23 19.94 -26.56
C ILE A 274 13.13 18.70 -26.49
N SER A 275 12.73 17.69 -25.71
CA SER A 275 13.51 16.50 -25.37
C SER A 275 14.75 16.80 -24.52
N ASN A 276 15.17 15.82 -23.72
CA ASN A 276 16.38 15.87 -22.91
C ASN A 276 16.49 17.14 -22.04
N ILE A 277 15.39 17.55 -21.39
CA ILE A 277 15.31 18.75 -20.55
C ILE A 277 14.47 18.53 -19.28
N VAL A 278 14.75 19.33 -18.25
CA VAL A 278 13.95 19.42 -17.03
C VAL A 278 13.15 20.73 -17.01
N ILE A 279 11.85 20.65 -16.77
CA ILE A 279 10.94 21.81 -16.62
C ILE A 279 10.20 21.71 -15.29
N SER A 280 10.05 22.83 -14.56
CA SER A 280 9.22 22.89 -13.35
C SER A 280 8.01 23.81 -13.49
N ASP A 281 6.95 23.54 -12.73
CA ASP A 281 5.68 24.29 -12.70
C ASP A 281 5.80 25.78 -12.34
N SER A 282 6.89 26.16 -11.67
CA SER A 282 7.15 27.50 -11.16
C SER A 282 7.93 28.41 -12.12
N PHE A 283 8.35 27.94 -13.30
CA PHE A 283 8.94 28.80 -14.33
C PHE A 283 7.86 29.64 -15.03
N LYS A 284 7.24 30.56 -14.28
CA LYS A 284 6.52 31.69 -14.84
C LYS A 284 7.52 32.81 -15.10
N LYS A 285 7.52 33.36 -16.33
CA LYS A 285 8.10 34.67 -16.66
C LYS A 285 7.59 35.70 -15.64
N ASN A 286 8.34 35.99 -14.58
CA ASN A 286 8.24 37.22 -13.82
C ASN A 286 9.66 37.58 -13.41
N GLY A 287 10.12 38.75 -13.88
CA GLY A 287 11.39 39.32 -13.46
C GLY A 287 11.42 39.45 -11.95
N ASP A 288 12.31 38.72 -11.29
CA ASP A 288 13.65 39.20 -11.00
C ASP A 288 14.52 38.03 -10.52
N SER A 289 15.69 37.91 -11.16
CA SER A 289 16.89 37.17 -10.76
C SER A 289 16.74 35.74 -10.20
N LEU A 290 16.82 34.76 -11.11
CA LEU A 290 17.98 33.86 -11.21
C LEU A 290 18.24 33.59 -12.70
N VAL A 291 19.24 34.27 -13.26
CA VAL A 291 19.71 34.09 -14.65
C VAL A 291 21.06 33.38 -14.61
N ASP A 292 21.15 32.33 -15.43
CA ASP A 292 22.30 31.58 -16.01
C ASP A 292 22.20 30.08 -15.68
N ASN A 293 21.82 29.17 -16.57
CA ASN A 293 22.02 29.10 -18.02
C ASN A 293 20.94 28.22 -18.70
N GLN A 294 19.87 28.81 -19.24
CA GLN A 294 18.95 28.14 -20.17
C GLN A 294 18.29 29.13 -21.16
N LYS A 295 18.91 30.28 -21.44
CA LYS A 295 18.27 31.35 -22.23
C LYS A 295 18.40 31.26 -23.76
N ASP A 296 19.03 30.23 -24.33
CA ASP A 296 19.24 30.17 -25.80
C ASP A 296 18.33 29.21 -26.59
N TYR A 297 17.33 28.56 -25.98
CA TYR A 297 16.51 27.56 -26.70
C TYR A 297 15.27 28.11 -27.44
N LEU A 298 15.15 29.43 -27.67
CA LEU A 298 14.02 30.01 -28.42
C LEU A 298 14.41 30.98 -29.54
N ALA A 299 15.63 30.86 -30.07
CA ALA A 299 15.99 31.51 -31.33
C ALA A 299 16.76 30.51 -32.20
N PHE A 300 16.03 29.67 -32.95
CA PHE A 300 16.25 29.22 -34.33
C PHE A 300 15.24 28.12 -34.67
#